data_AF-A0A258CMM4-F1
#
_entry.id   AF-A0A258CMM4-F1
#
_cell.length_a   1.000
_cell.length_b   1.000
_cell.length_c   1.000
_cell.angle_alpha   90.00
_cell.angle_beta   90.00
_cell.angle_gamma   90.00
#
_symmetry.space_group_name_H-M   'P 1'
#
loop_
_entity.id
_entity.type
_entity.pdbx_description
1 polymer ?
#
loop_
_entity_poly.entity_id
_entity_poly.type
_entity_poly.pdbx_seq_one_letter_code
_entity_poly.pdbx_strand_id
1 'polypeptide(L)'
;MLAAVLTAAPAGSAFAQEAETEAEAEERAALSTVLFGSLEAGPAKTFLSLGMKTALTGALAGSGLRALLKVGGAQEQARRQRPHGLAYKSESQALIGYEWRIGDTFLALYAGSDHEGEQREWRNGILSRNRYGARLQGDLWMTPMPGMMLHASA
;
A
#
# COMPACT_ATOMS: atom_id res chain seq x y z
N MET A 1 -14.92 1.20 13.80
CA MET A 1 -15.57 1.43 12.49
C MET A 1 -15.64 0.08 11.80
N LEU A 2 -16.83 -0.34 11.41
CA LEU A 2 -17.12 -1.67 10.86
C LEU A 2 -16.81 -1.67 9.35
N ALA A 3 -15.91 -2.51 8.88
CA ALA A 3 -15.68 -2.72 7.45
C ALA A 3 -16.55 -3.89 6.99
N ALA A 4 -17.60 -3.61 6.23
CA ALA A 4 -18.42 -4.64 5.58
C ALA A 4 -17.92 -4.85 4.15
N VAL A 5 -17.39 -6.03 3.87
CA VAL A 5 -17.13 -6.50 2.51
C VAL A 5 -18.37 -7.26 2.05
N LEU A 6 -19.07 -6.74 1.05
CA LEU A 6 -20.16 -7.45 0.38
C LEU A 6 -19.57 -8.24 -0.79
N THR A 7 -19.60 -9.56 -0.69
CA THR A 7 -19.43 -10.47 -1.84
C THR A 7 -20.77 -11.13 -2.13
N ALA A 8 -21.42 -10.75 -3.23
CA ALA A 8 -22.56 -11.47 -3.76
C ALA A 8 -22.04 -12.53 -4.76
N ALA A 9 -22.29 -13.80 -4.48
CA ALA A 9 -22.03 -14.90 -5.41
C ALA A 9 -23.38 -15.52 -5.82
N PRO A 10 -23.72 -15.63 -7.12
CA PRO A 10 -24.81 -16.48 -7.56
C PRO A 10 -24.33 -17.93 -7.65
N ALA A 11 -25.15 -18.85 -7.14
CA ALA A 11 -24.89 -20.28 -7.21
C ALA A 11 -25.08 -20.78 -8.65
N GLY A 12 -23.99 -21.13 -9.33
CA GLY A 12 -24.02 -21.72 -10.66
C GLY A 12 -22.66 -22.25 -11.13
N SER A 13 -22.58 -23.57 -11.31
CA SER A 13 -21.51 -24.33 -12.00
C SER A 13 -20.07 -24.23 -11.46
N ALA A 14 -19.72 -25.13 -10.54
CA ALA A 14 -18.35 -25.32 -10.04
C ALA A 14 -17.29 -25.52 -11.15
N PHE A 15 -17.65 -26.15 -12.28
CA PHE A 15 -16.72 -26.40 -13.39
C PHE A 15 -16.49 -25.20 -14.31
N ALA A 16 -17.46 -24.28 -14.45
CA ALA A 16 -17.24 -23.03 -15.19
C ALA A 16 -16.50 -22.01 -14.31
N GLN A 17 -16.80 -22.02 -13.01
CA GLN A 17 -16.10 -21.21 -12.03
C GLN A 17 -14.62 -21.62 -11.91
N GLU A 18 -14.27 -22.91 -11.88
CA GLU A 18 -12.86 -23.33 -11.87
C GLU A 18 -12.09 -22.88 -13.12
N ALA A 19 -12.67 -23.00 -14.32
CA ALA A 19 -12.04 -22.56 -15.56
C ALA A 19 -11.94 -21.03 -15.70
N GLU A 20 -12.96 -20.28 -15.26
CA GLU A 20 -12.89 -18.82 -15.16
C GLU A 20 -11.89 -18.39 -14.08
N THR A 21 -11.80 -19.12 -12.97
CA THR A 21 -10.83 -18.86 -11.89
C THR A 21 -9.40 -19.15 -12.35
N GLU A 22 -9.18 -20.21 -13.14
CA GLU A 22 -7.87 -20.52 -13.72
C GLU A 22 -7.46 -19.48 -14.77
N ALA A 23 -8.37 -19.07 -15.66
CA ALA A 23 -8.10 -18.02 -16.64
C ALA A 23 -7.82 -16.66 -15.97
N GLU A 24 -8.60 -16.27 -14.95
CA GLU A 24 -8.34 -15.08 -14.15
C GLU A 24 -7.03 -15.20 -13.35
N ALA A 25 -6.70 -16.39 -12.85
CA ALA A 25 -5.45 -16.62 -12.13
C ALA A 25 -4.25 -16.53 -13.07
N GLU A 26 -4.37 -17.00 -14.31
CA GLU A 26 -3.36 -16.90 -15.35
C GLU A 26 -3.18 -15.45 -15.83
N GLU A 27 -4.27 -14.71 -16.00
CA GLU A 27 -4.22 -13.28 -16.33
C GLU A 27 -3.59 -12.46 -15.19
N ARG A 28 -3.99 -12.71 -13.92
CA ARG A 28 -3.33 -12.14 -12.74
C ARG A 28 -1.87 -12.57 -12.65
N ALA A 29 -1.55 -13.77 -13.11
CA ALA A 29 -0.19 -14.27 -13.15
C ALA A 29 0.65 -13.53 -14.18
N ALA A 30 0.06 -13.00 -15.26
CA ALA A 30 0.72 -12.22 -16.29
C ALA A 30 0.84 -10.72 -15.98
N LEU A 31 0.10 -10.19 -14.98
CA LEU A 31 0.18 -8.78 -14.60
C LEU A 31 1.62 -8.38 -14.27
N SER A 32 2.04 -7.22 -14.75
CA SER A 32 3.36 -6.65 -14.44
C SER A 32 3.26 -5.42 -13.55
N THR A 33 2.08 -4.83 -13.38
CA THR A 33 1.90 -3.60 -12.59
C THR A 33 0.55 -3.61 -11.86
N VAL A 34 0.55 -3.13 -10.61
CA VAL A 34 -0.64 -2.93 -9.79
C VAL A 34 -0.64 -1.51 -9.23
N LEU A 35 -1.77 -0.84 -9.37
CA LEU A 35 -2.06 0.43 -8.70
C LEU A 35 -2.87 0.16 -7.44
N PHE A 36 -2.52 0.83 -6.35
CA PHE A 36 -3.23 0.73 -5.08
C PHE A 36 -3.46 2.12 -4.50
N GLY A 37 -4.53 2.28 -3.75
CA GLY A 37 -4.85 3.55 -3.11
C GLY A 37 -5.67 3.33 -1.85
N SER A 38 -5.59 4.29 -0.94
CA SER A 38 -6.35 4.28 0.31
C SER A 38 -6.79 5.70 0.64
N LEU A 39 -8.04 5.84 1.06
CA LEU A 39 -8.62 7.08 1.56
C LEU A 39 -9.18 6.82 2.97
N GLU A 40 -8.66 7.55 3.93
CA GLU A 40 -9.16 7.58 5.29
C GLU A 40 -9.74 8.96 5.57
N ALA A 41 -11.06 9.04 5.75
CA ALA A 41 -11.75 10.29 6.06
C ALA A 41 -12.32 10.22 7.49
N GLY A 42 -11.76 11.03 8.38
CA GLY A 42 -12.20 11.19 9.75
C GLY A 42 -12.62 12.64 10.07
N PRO A 43 -13.32 12.87 11.20
CA PRO A 43 -13.85 14.20 11.54
C PRO A 43 -12.80 15.31 11.67
N ALA A 44 -11.54 14.95 11.92
CA ALA A 44 -10.45 15.90 12.14
C ALA A 44 -9.25 15.71 11.20
N LYS A 45 -9.26 14.65 10.38
CA LYS A 45 -8.14 14.28 9.50
C LYS A 45 -8.65 13.54 8.27
N THR A 46 -8.20 13.96 7.10
CA THR A 46 -8.37 13.23 5.85
C THR A 46 -7.00 12.82 5.34
N PHE A 47 -6.80 11.55 5.04
CA PHE A 47 -5.58 11.02 4.46
C PHE A 47 -5.88 10.29 3.15
N LEU A 48 -5.17 10.66 2.08
CA LEU A 48 -5.23 9.99 0.79
C LEU A 48 -3.84 9.46 0.46
N SER A 49 -3.76 8.23 -0.04
CA SER A 49 -2.55 7.66 -0.58
C SER A 49 -2.81 6.93 -1.89
N LEU A 50 -1.84 7.01 -2.79
CA LEU A 50 -1.80 6.34 -4.07
C LEU A 50 -0.42 5.70 -4.22
N GLY A 51 -0.37 4.51 -4.79
CA GLY A 51 0.87 3.83 -5.05
C GLY A 51 0.79 2.91 -6.24
N MET A 52 1.97 2.53 -6.71
CA MET A 52 2.18 1.67 -7.85
C MET A 52 3.27 0.67 -7.49
N LYS A 53 3.01 -0.59 -7.80
CA LYS A 53 3.98 -1.67 -7.71
C LYS A 53 4.16 -2.26 -9.09
N THR A 54 5.39 -2.33 -9.58
CA THR A 54 5.71 -2.87 -10.90
C THR A 54 6.78 -3.95 -10.79
N ALA A 55 6.59 -5.06 -11.51
CA ALA A 55 7.58 -6.10 -11.67
C ALA A 55 8.56 -5.67 -12.76
N LEU A 56 9.81 -5.47 -12.38
CA LEU A 56 10.90 -5.14 -13.30
C LEU A 56 11.40 -6.39 -14.03
N THR A 57 11.19 -7.57 -13.43
CA THR A 57 11.56 -8.87 -13.97
C THR A 57 10.45 -9.88 -13.70
N GLY A 58 10.10 -10.67 -14.70
CA GLY A 58 9.04 -11.67 -14.58
C GLY A 58 7.68 -11.02 -14.34
N ALA A 59 6.79 -11.77 -13.69
CA ALA A 59 5.42 -11.33 -13.48
C ALA A 59 5.12 -11.07 -12.01
N LEU A 60 4.05 -10.32 -11.73
CA LEU A 60 3.69 -9.89 -10.38
C LEU A 60 3.20 -11.05 -9.51
N ALA A 61 2.91 -12.22 -10.08
CA ALA A 61 2.65 -13.47 -9.37
C ALA A 61 3.91 -14.29 -9.04
N GLY A 62 5.05 -14.04 -9.69
CA GLY A 62 6.31 -14.75 -9.45
C GLY A 62 7.28 -14.04 -8.51
N SER A 63 8.41 -14.71 -8.24
CA SER A 63 9.57 -14.08 -7.60
C SER A 63 10.27 -13.13 -8.58
N GLY A 64 10.81 -12.02 -8.09
CA GLY A 64 11.58 -11.09 -8.95
C GLY A 64 11.83 -9.71 -8.36
N LEU A 65 12.55 -8.90 -9.13
CA LEU A 65 12.80 -7.50 -8.82
C LEU A 65 11.55 -6.65 -9.04
N ARG A 66 11.29 -5.75 -8.10
CA ARG A 66 10.14 -4.85 -8.13
C ARG A 66 10.50 -3.44 -7.75
N ALA A 67 9.78 -2.49 -8.34
CA ALA A 67 9.76 -1.11 -7.92
C ALA A 67 8.40 -0.78 -7.30
N LEU A 68 8.45 -0.06 -6.18
CA LEU A 68 7.29 0.44 -5.45
C LEU A 68 7.38 1.96 -5.36
N LEU A 69 6.38 2.64 -5.88
CA LEU A 69 6.20 4.08 -5.71
C LEU A 69 4.95 4.30 -4.87
N LYS A 70 5.02 5.19 -3.89
CA LYS A 70 3.88 5.57 -3.06
C LYS A 70 3.93 7.06 -2.78
N VAL A 71 2.80 7.72 -2.91
CA VAL A 71 2.61 9.12 -2.54
C VAL A 71 1.36 9.24 -1.71
N GLY A 72 1.39 10.08 -0.68
CA GLY A 72 0.26 10.28 0.21
C GLY A 72 0.26 11.67 0.79
N GLY A 73 -0.91 12.10 1.23
CA GLY A 73 -1.12 13.40 1.84
C GLY A 73 -2.18 13.31 2.92
N ALA A 74 -1.95 14.01 4.03
CA ALA A 74 -2.91 14.19 5.09
C ALA A 74 -3.24 15.68 5.24
N GLN A 75 -4.52 15.98 5.40
CA GLN A 75 -4.99 17.25 5.91
C GLN A 75 -5.51 17.03 7.33
N GLU A 76 -4.93 17.70 8.31
CA GLU A 76 -5.30 17.60 9.73
C GLU A 76 -5.66 18.98 10.28
N GLN A 77 -6.71 19.06 11.11
CA GLN A 77 -7.00 20.27 11.89
C GLN A 77 -5.99 20.38 13.05
N ALA A 78 -5.31 21.52 13.20
CA ALA A 78 -4.36 21.73 14.29
C ALA A 78 -5.08 21.73 15.66
N ARG A 79 -5.12 20.56 16.31
CA ARG A 79 -5.85 20.34 17.57
C ARG A 79 -5.31 21.12 18.78
N ARG A 80 -4.13 21.76 18.71
CA ARG A 80 -3.42 22.21 19.92
C ARG A 80 -3.25 23.70 20.17
N GLN A 81 -3.47 24.62 19.21
CA GLN A 81 -3.43 26.06 19.51
C GLN A 81 -4.34 26.89 18.60
N ARG A 82 -5.08 27.83 19.21
CA ARG A 82 -5.84 28.86 18.50
C ARG A 82 -4.88 29.89 17.89
N PRO A 83 -5.16 30.42 16.67
CA PRO A 83 -6.31 30.11 15.83
C PRO A 83 -6.10 28.78 15.08
N HIS A 84 -7.20 28.05 14.85
CA HIS A 84 -7.23 26.72 14.23
C HIS A 84 -6.58 26.73 12.82
N GLY A 85 -5.28 26.49 12.76
CA GLY A 85 -4.55 26.34 11.50
C GLY A 85 -4.83 24.98 10.85
N LEU A 86 -4.69 24.91 9.53
CA LEU A 86 -4.64 23.66 8.79
C LEU A 86 -3.19 23.16 8.77
N ALA A 87 -3.00 21.88 9.04
CA ALA A 87 -1.72 21.20 8.87
C ALA A 87 -1.82 20.25 7.67
N TYR A 88 -0.93 20.46 6.71
CA TYR A 88 -0.78 19.58 5.54
C TYR A 88 0.46 18.73 5.74
N LYS A 89 0.31 17.42 5.61
CA LYS A 89 1.41 16.46 5.56
C LYS A 89 1.42 15.81 4.20
N SER A 90 2.60 15.60 3.64
CA SER A 90 2.82 14.81 2.43
C SER A 90 3.90 13.78 2.70
N GLU A 91 3.75 12.61 2.11
CA GLU A 91 4.69 11.50 2.18
C GLU A 91 4.90 10.98 0.76
N SER A 92 6.13 10.66 0.40
CA SER A 92 6.48 10.08 -0.89
C SER A 92 7.62 9.10 -0.72
N GLN A 93 7.43 7.88 -1.22
CA GLN A 93 8.36 6.77 -1.12
C GLN A 93 8.63 6.21 -2.51
N ALA A 94 9.91 5.94 -2.78
CA ALA A 94 10.35 5.25 -3.98
C ALA A 94 11.31 4.14 -3.54
N LEU A 95 10.85 2.90 -3.62
CA LEU A 95 11.57 1.72 -3.17
C LEU A 95 11.83 0.78 -4.34
N ILE A 96 12.97 0.11 -4.31
CA ILE A 96 13.28 -1.03 -5.18
C ILE A 96 13.65 -2.21 -4.30
N GLY A 97 13.26 -3.40 -4.72
CA GLY A 97 13.43 -4.58 -3.89
C GLY A 97 13.29 -5.87 -4.66
N TYR A 98 13.46 -6.96 -3.94
CA TYR A 98 13.26 -8.30 -4.47
C TYR A 98 12.17 -8.99 -3.65
N GLU A 99 11.30 -9.73 -4.35
CA GLU A 99 10.28 -10.57 -3.74
C GLU A 99 10.55 -12.03 -4.05
N TRP A 100 10.56 -12.85 -3.00
CA TRP A 100 10.65 -14.30 -3.07
C TRP A 100 9.27 -14.89 -2.80
N ARG A 101 8.83 -15.77 -3.70
CA ARG A 101 7.66 -16.63 -3.53
C ARG A 101 8.09 -18.07 -3.56
N ILE A 102 7.86 -18.75 -2.44
CA ILE A 102 8.27 -20.13 -2.19
C ILE A 102 7.05 -20.85 -1.62
N GLY A 103 6.30 -21.52 -2.50
CA GLY A 103 5.02 -22.14 -2.16
C GLY A 103 4.07 -21.13 -1.50
N ASP A 104 3.66 -21.43 -0.28
CA ASP A 104 2.73 -20.64 0.54
C ASP A 104 3.40 -19.50 1.33
N THR A 105 4.68 -19.23 1.07
CA THR A 105 5.46 -18.17 1.72
C THR A 105 5.86 -17.10 0.72
N PHE A 106 5.67 -15.85 1.12
CA PHE A 106 6.06 -14.66 0.40
C PHE A 106 6.93 -13.78 1.30
N LEU A 107 8.15 -13.50 0.85
CA LEU A 107 9.08 -12.60 1.51
C LEU A 107 9.42 -11.47 0.54
N ALA A 108 9.44 -10.25 1.03
CA ALA A 108 9.83 -9.08 0.26
C ALA A 108 10.83 -8.25 1.05
N LEU A 109 11.86 -7.77 0.37
CA LEU A 109 12.82 -6.82 0.93
C LEU A 109 12.99 -5.65 -0.03
N TYR A 110 12.72 -4.45 0.48
CA TYR A 110 12.72 -3.20 -0.25
C TYR A 110 13.67 -2.20 0.40
N ALA A 111 14.33 -1.39 -0.43
CA ALA A 111 15.13 -0.27 0.01
C ALA A 111 14.91 0.92 -0.92
N GLY A 112 14.97 2.14 -0.38
CA GLY A 112 14.91 3.32 -1.23
C GLY A 112 14.74 4.62 -0.45
N SER A 113 14.32 5.65 -1.16
CA SER A 113 14.16 6.98 -0.60
C SER A 113 12.77 7.16 0.03
N ASP A 114 12.75 7.85 1.16
CA ASP A 114 11.56 8.29 1.83
C ASP A 114 11.61 9.81 2.00
N HIS A 115 10.50 10.49 1.72
CA HIS A 115 10.39 11.92 1.87
C HIS A 115 9.06 12.25 2.57
N GLU A 116 9.17 13.02 3.64
CA GLU A 116 8.05 13.51 4.44
C GLU A 116 8.10 15.04 4.45
N GLY A 117 7.03 15.67 3.98
CA GLY A 117 6.83 17.11 4.03
C GLY A 117 5.72 17.45 5.02
N GLU A 118 5.97 18.40 5.90
CA GLU A 118 4.96 18.97 6.79
C GLU A 118 4.90 20.48 6.57
N GLN A 119 3.72 20.99 6.23
CA GLN A 119 3.42 22.41 6.16
C GLN A 119 2.38 22.75 7.21
N ARG A 120 2.72 23.70 8.08
CA ARG A 120 1.81 24.23 9.10
C ARG A 120 1.60 25.70 8.84
N GLU A 121 0.34 26.09 8.72
CA GLU A 121 -0.05 27.48 8.57
C GLU A 121 -0.32 28.09 9.95
N TRP A 122 0.38 29.16 10.28
CA TRP A 122 0.16 29.97 11.48
C TRP A 122 -0.22 31.40 11.12
N ARG A 123 -0.85 32.09 12.08
CA ARG A 123 -1.27 33.50 11.94
C ARG A 123 -0.12 34.44 11.54
N ASN A 124 1.12 34.08 11.84
CA ASN A 124 2.31 34.92 11.63
C ASN A 124 3.31 34.33 10.61
N GLY A 125 2.95 33.28 9.87
CA GLY A 125 3.83 32.68 8.86
C GLY A 125 3.57 31.20 8.61
N ILE A 126 4.26 30.67 7.59
CA ILE A 126 4.22 29.26 7.20
C ILE A 126 5.51 28.61 7.69
N LEU A 127 5.40 27.50 8.43
CA LEU A 127 6.55 26.63 8.68
C LEU A 127 6.45 25.39 7.82
N SER A 128 7.46 25.21 6.98
CA SER A 128 7.69 24.00 6.24
C SER A 128 8.82 23.21 6.88
N ARG A 129 8.59 21.93 7.13
CA ARG A 129 9.59 20.96 7.55
C ARG A 129 9.60 19.83 6.55
N ASN A 130 10.72 19.66 5.86
CA ASN A 130 10.94 18.53 4.97
C ASN A 130 11.98 17.61 5.59
N ARG A 131 11.73 16.30 5.57
CA ARG A 131 12.64 15.25 5.97
C ARG A 131 12.85 14.33 4.78
N TYR A 132 14.10 14.17 4.39
CA TYR A 132 14.53 13.19 3.40
C TYR A 132 15.32 12.11 4.14
N GLY A 133 15.06 10.85 3.79
CA GLY A 133 15.72 9.71 4.40
C GLY A 133 15.79 8.52 3.45
N ALA A 134 16.44 7.48 3.93
CA ALA A 134 16.40 6.16 3.32
C ALA A 134 15.51 5.26 4.17
N ARG A 135 14.77 4.37 3.51
CA ARG A 135 13.90 3.38 4.14
C ARG A 135 14.28 1.99 3.69
N LEU A 136 14.37 1.08 4.65
CA LEU A 136 14.37 -0.36 4.44
C LEU A 136 12.98 -0.86 4.84
N GLN A 137 12.38 -1.73 4.05
CA GLN A 137 11.10 -2.36 4.36
C GLN A 137 11.18 -3.86 4.08
N GLY A 138 10.85 -4.68 5.06
CA GLY A 138 10.76 -6.12 4.94
C GLY A 138 9.35 -6.60 5.25
N ASP A 139 8.72 -7.33 4.33
CA ASP A 139 7.40 -7.92 4.54
C ASP A 139 7.45 -9.44 4.35
N LEU A 140 6.87 -10.18 5.29
CA LEU A 140 6.76 -11.63 5.28
C LEU A 140 5.29 -12.01 5.45
N TRP A 141 4.79 -12.77 4.49
CA TRP A 141 3.45 -13.32 4.49
C TRP A 141 3.56 -14.83 4.32
N MET A 142 2.86 -15.62 5.12
CA MET A 142 2.81 -17.07 4.95
C MET A 142 1.45 -17.63 5.35
N THR A 143 1.06 -18.73 4.72
CA THR A 143 -0.08 -19.56 5.11
C THR A 143 0.43 -20.92 5.59
N PRO A 144 0.81 -21.09 6.88
CA PRO A 144 1.43 -22.32 7.37
C PRO A 144 0.47 -23.51 7.41
N MET A 145 -0.81 -23.23 7.59
CA MET A 145 -1.89 -24.21 7.69
C MET A 145 -3.14 -23.63 7.02
N PRO A 146 -4.05 -24.48 6.48
CA PRO A 146 -5.31 -24.01 5.92
C PRO A 146 -6.08 -23.15 6.93
N GLY A 147 -6.46 -21.94 6.51
CA GLY A 147 -7.18 -20.99 7.37
C GLY A 147 -6.32 -20.14 8.31
N MET A 148 -4.99 -20.31 8.31
CA MET A 148 -4.07 -19.47 9.08
C MET A 148 -3.24 -18.58 8.18
N MET A 149 -3.31 -17.27 8.39
CA MET A 149 -2.47 -16.27 7.72
C MET A 149 -1.52 -15.63 8.74
N LEU A 150 -0.22 -15.69 8.49
CA LEU A 150 0.79 -14.95 9.25
C LEU A 150 1.32 -13.82 8.40
N HIS A 151 1.40 -12.63 9.00
CA HIS A 151 1.98 -11.45 8.39
C HIS A 151 2.91 -10.75 9.39
N ALA A 152 4.13 -10.46 8.96
CA ALA A 152 5.11 -9.67 9.70
C ALA A 152 5.69 -8.60 8.76
N SER A 153 5.84 -7.37 9.25
CA SER A 153 6.38 -6.24 8.50
C SER A 153 7.34 -5.43 9.38
N ALA A 154 8.41 -4.89 8.80
CA ALA A 154 9.42 -4.06 9.46
C ALA A 154 9.90 -2.93 8.54
#